data_AF-A0A6G6AW87-F1
#
_entry.id   AF-A0A6G6AW87-F1
#
_cell.length_a   1.000
_cell.length_b   1.000
_cell.length_c   1.000
_cell.angle_alpha   90.00
_cell.angle_beta   90.00
_cell.angle_gamma   90.00
#
_symmetry.space_group_name_H-M   'P 1'
#
loop_
_entity.id
_entity.type
_entity.pdbx_description
1 polymer ?
#
loop_
_entity_poly.entity_id
_entity_poly.type
_entity_poly.pdbx_seq_one_letter_code
_entity_poly.pdbx_strand_id
1 'polypeptide(L)' 'MDIVNYVGSVIFINDETGEVIKSTHEDLKKNNLDYKKFICNKSV' A
#
# COMPACT_ATOMS: atom_id res chain seq x y z
N MET A 1 -1.73 -13.47 -6.39
CA MET A 1 -2.71 -12.60 -7.05
C MET A 1 -3.39 -11.80 -5.95
N ASP A 2 -2.93 -10.56 -5.70
CA ASP A 2 -3.34 -9.80 -4.53
C ASP A 2 -4.68 -9.07 -4.74
N ILE A 3 -5.53 -9.08 -3.71
CA ILE A 3 -6.85 -8.42 -3.68
C ILE A 3 -6.78 -6.92 -3.98
N VAL A 4 -5.66 -6.27 -3.66
CA VAL A 4 -5.44 -4.84 -3.89
C VAL A 4 -5.50 -4.44 -5.37
N ASN A 5 -5.35 -5.40 -6.30
CA ASN A 5 -5.48 -5.17 -7.73
C ASN A 5 -6.94 -5.09 -8.22
N TYR A 6 -7.92 -5.45 -7.38
CA TYR A 6 -9.35 -5.53 -7.75
C TYR A 6 -10.22 -4.54 -6.98
N VAL A 7 -9.63 -3.66 -6.16
CA VAL A 7 -10.34 -2.68 -5.35
C VAL A 7 -10.14 -1.26 -5.90
N GLY A 8 -11.16 -0.42 -5.81
CA GLY A 8 -11.08 0.97 -6.25
C GLY A 8 -10.25 1.89 -5.35
N SER A 9 -10.01 1.49 -4.10
CA SER A 9 -9.16 2.23 -3.16
C SER A 9 -8.58 1.31 -2.10
N VAL A 10 -7.41 1.69 -1.58
CA VAL A 10 -6.67 1.03 -0.51
C VAL A 10 -6.49 2.04 0.63
N ILE A 11 -6.62 1.55 1.87
CA ILE A 11 -6.21 2.27 3.06
C ILE A 11 -4.92 1.62 3.53
N PHE A 12 -3.84 2.40 3.58
CA PHE A 12 -2.56 2.00 4.13
C PHE A 12 -2.33 2.73 5.45
N ILE A 13 -2.02 1.96 6.49
CA ILE A 13 -1.76 2.48 7.83
C ILE A 13 -0.30 2.15 8.14
N ASN A 14 0.51 3.17 8.38
CA ASN A 14 1.85 3.01 8.90
C ASN A 14 1.73 2.93 10.43
N ASP A 15 2.04 1.77 11.02
CA ASP A 15 1.95 1.52 12.46
C ASP A 15 3.11 2.13 13.25
N GLU A 16 4.24 2.42 12.61
CA GLU A 16 5.38 3.11 13.22
C GLU A 16 5.10 4.60 13.43
N THR A 17 4.44 5.25 12.46
CA THR A 17 4.18 6.69 12.49
C THR A 17 2.74 7.05 12.86
N GLY A 18 1.80 6.10 12.74
CA GLY A 18 0.37 6.33 12.88
C GLY A 18 -0.27 7.00 11.66
N GLU A 19 0.47 7.18 10.56
CA GLU A 19 -0.04 7.81 9.34
C GLU A 19 -1.09 6.92 8.65
N VAL A 20 -2.21 7.53 8.25
CA VAL A 20 -3.29 6.84 7.51
C VAL A 20 -3.43 7.48 6.14
N ILE A 21 -3.18 6.69 5.10
CA ILE A 21 -3.22 7.14 3.71
C ILE A 21 -4.30 6.34 2.98
N LYS A 22 -5.24 7.05 2.35
CA LYS A 22 -6.26 6.45 1.49
C LYS A 22 -6.02 6.89 0.05
N SER A 23 -5.68 5.96 -0.82
CA SER A 23 -5.51 6.21 -2.26
C SER A 23 -5.71 4.94 -3.07
N THR A 24 -5.37 4.92 -4.35
CA THR A 24 -5.41 3.70 -5.18
C THR A 24 -4.14 2.87 -5.00
N HIS A 25 -4.19 1.58 -5.33
CA HIS A 25 -3.00 0.72 -5.32
C HIS A 25 -1.88 1.31 -6.19
N GLU A 26 -2.21 1.75 -7.41
CA GLU A 26 -1.26 2.33 -8.36
C GLU A 26 -0.65 3.65 -7.87
N ASP A 27 -1.45 4.52 -7.26
CA ASP A 27 -0.96 5.78 -6.72
C ASP A 27 0.01 5.57 -5.55
N LEU A 28 -0.35 4.69 -4.60
CA LEU A 28 0.52 4.34 -3.49
C LEU A 28 1.80 3.66 -3.99
N LYS A 29 1.69 2.75 -4.96
CA LYS A 29 2.82 2.10 -5.61
C LYS A 29 3.69 3.06 -6.40
N LYS A 30 3.22 4.25 -6.81
CA LYS A 30 4.04 5.26 -7.48
C LYS A 30 4.70 6.20 -6.48
N ASN A 31 3.93 6.69 -5.50
CA ASN A 31 4.26 7.86 -4.70
C ASN A 31 4.66 7.55 -3.25
N ASN A 32 4.40 6.33 -2.74
CA ASN A 32 4.66 6.00 -1.33
C ASN A 32 5.72 4.89 -1.19
N LEU A 33 6.87 5.20 -0.58
CA LEU A 33 7.99 4.27 -0.41
C LEU A 33 7.67 3.15 0.60
N ASP A 34 6.94 3.46 1.66
CA ASP A 34 6.64 2.48 2.72
C ASP A 34 5.62 1.47 2.24
N TYR A 35 4.63 1.92 1.47
CA TYR A 35 3.70 1.03 0.77
C TYR A 35 4.42 0.13 -0.23
N LYS A 36 5.37 0.67 -1.02
CA LYS A 36 6.20 -0.13 -1.94
C LYS A 36 6.97 -1.22 -1.18
N LYS A 37 7.63 -0.86 -0.07
CA LYS A 37 8.34 -1.83 0.78
C LYS A 37 7.39 -2.90 1.32
N PHE A 38 6.23 -2.49 1.82
CA PHE A 38 5.20 -3.39 2.36
C PHE A 38 4.75 -4.44 1.34
N ILE A 39 4.44 -4.02 0.11
CA ILE A 39 3.98 -4.97 -0.94
C ILE A 39 5.13 -5.80 -1.54
N CYS A 40 6.38 -5.29 -1.56
CA CYS A 40 7.54 -6.03 -2.07
C CYS A 40 8.08 -7.06 -1.06
N ASN A 41 7.87 -6.87 0.25
CA ASN A 41 8.31 -7.82 1.28
C ASN A 41 7.48 -9.11 1.33
N LYS A 42 6.49 -9.29 0.44
CA LYS A 42 5.65 -10.49 0.32
C LYS A 42 6.30 -11.69 -0.39
N SER A 43 7.62 -11.69 -0.60
CA SER A 43 8.35 -12.83 -1.20
C SER A 43 8.74 -13.92 -0.17
N VAL A 44 7.84 -14.27 0.75
CA VAL A 44 7.99 -15.44 1.64
C VAL A 44 6.94 -16.48 1.30
#